data_AF-A0A7Y5X753-F1
#
_entry.id   AF-A0A7Y5X753-F1
#
_cell.length_a   1.000
_cell.length_b   1.000
_cell.length_c   1.000
_cell.angle_alpha   90.00
_cell.angle_beta   90.00
_cell.angle_gamma   90.00
#
_symmetry.space_group_name_H-M   'P 1'
#
loop_
_entity.id
_entity.type
_entity.pdbx_description
1 polymer ?
#
loop_
_entity_poly.entity_id
_entity_poly.type
_entity_poly.pdbx_seq_one_letter_code
_entity_poly.pdbx_strand_id
1 'polypeptide(L)'
;MSETPRHHRPSLPGAAHFEQIVDDVDPAARTEAADRAATLLVRGAHDTEDEAVVARVVHLAETEGLETLADLWSGSPADSVAGSLWRLYLLRSWVYADPVGAAREFDAGRRHTPVHEVVAGVVDPPGPDEVRDLADRVLRGVVQGDFADTLYRAAAFAKVVATGRAHLSDGADGSYASDLSASRLLTLADQLEHAAGLELGGHLA
;
A
#
# COMPACT_ATOMS: atom_id res chain seq x y z
N MET A 1 0.66 51.09 -34.83
CA MET A 1 1.21 51.37 -33.49
C MET A 1 0.44 50.51 -32.51
N SER A 2 0.95 49.32 -32.18
CA SER A 2 0.25 48.37 -31.31
C SER A 2 0.98 48.30 -29.97
N GLU A 3 0.33 48.74 -28.90
CA GLU A 3 0.81 48.68 -27.51
C GLU A 3 0.89 47.23 -27.02
N THR A 4 1.99 46.89 -26.35
CA THR A 4 2.22 45.56 -25.75
C THR A 4 1.54 45.47 -24.39
N PRO A 5 0.84 44.36 -24.04
CA PRO A 5 0.16 44.24 -22.74
C PRO A 5 1.18 44.18 -21.60
N ARG A 6 1.00 45.03 -20.58
CA ARG A 6 1.79 44.99 -19.34
C ARG A 6 1.46 43.70 -18.57
N HIS A 7 2.43 42.78 -18.49
CA HIS A 7 2.30 41.58 -17.66
C HIS A 7 2.24 41.96 -16.18
N HIS A 8 1.14 41.58 -15.52
CA HIS A 8 0.98 41.71 -14.08
C HIS A 8 1.87 40.67 -13.39
N ARG A 9 2.87 41.11 -12.61
CA ARG A 9 3.70 40.21 -11.81
C ARG A 9 2.85 39.72 -10.62
N PRO A 10 2.79 38.41 -10.33
CA PRO A 10 2.12 37.91 -9.13
C PRO A 10 2.82 38.48 -7.90
N SER A 11 2.06 39.11 -7.00
CA SER A 11 2.58 39.49 -5.68
C SER A 11 2.78 38.22 -4.85
N LEU A 12 4.01 37.95 -4.43
CA LEU A 12 4.30 36.93 -3.43
C LEU A 12 3.56 37.30 -2.13
N PRO A 13 2.74 36.41 -1.56
CA PRO A 13 2.18 36.64 -0.22
C PRO A 13 3.31 36.92 0.76
N GLY A 14 3.19 37.99 1.55
CA GLY A 14 4.20 38.36 2.53
C GLY A 14 4.40 37.29 3.61
N ALA A 15 5.53 37.35 4.33
CA ALA A 15 5.92 36.38 5.37
C ALA A 15 4.81 36.07 6.40
N ALA A 16 3.95 37.04 6.70
CA ALA A 16 2.79 36.88 7.59
C ALA A 16 1.74 35.86 7.09
N HIS A 17 1.70 35.54 5.80
CA HIS A 17 0.81 34.51 5.25
C HIS A 17 1.35 33.09 5.47
N PHE A 18 2.68 32.94 5.57
CA PHE A 18 3.34 31.67 5.90
C PHE A 18 3.30 31.41 7.42
N GLU A 19 3.36 32.46 8.24
CA GLU A 19 3.23 32.37 9.71
C GLU A 19 1.81 32.01 10.19
N GLN A 20 0.80 32.11 9.32
CA GLN A 20 -0.60 31.71 9.61
C GLN A 20 -0.87 30.21 9.36
N ILE A 21 0.11 29.45 8.89
CA ILE A 21 0.04 27.98 8.90
C ILE A 21 0.38 27.53 10.32
N VAL A 22 -0.56 27.70 11.24
CA VAL A 22 -0.52 27.12 12.58
C VAL A 22 -1.32 25.82 12.52
N ASP A 23 -0.63 24.75 12.16
CA ASP A 23 -0.50 23.50 12.91
C ASP A 23 0.20 22.53 11.96
N ASP A 24 1.50 22.30 12.12
CA ASP A 24 2.07 21.12 11.50
C ASP A 24 3.15 20.60 12.43
N VAL A 25 2.85 19.47 13.06
CA VAL A 25 3.86 18.62 13.67
C VAL A 25 5.01 18.53 12.68
N ASP A 26 6.24 18.77 13.14
CA ASP A 26 7.44 18.67 12.30
C ASP A 26 7.34 17.43 11.38
N PRO A 27 7.36 17.59 10.04
CA PRO A 27 7.22 16.47 9.12
C PRO A 27 8.20 15.33 9.40
N ALA A 28 9.40 15.66 9.90
CA ALA A 28 10.37 14.66 10.33
C ALA A 28 9.87 13.88 11.55
N ALA A 29 9.37 14.57 12.59
CA ALA A 29 8.80 13.95 13.78
C ALA A 29 7.55 13.10 13.46
N ARG A 30 6.71 13.55 12.51
CA ARG A 30 5.55 12.78 12.05
C ARG A 30 5.99 11.48 11.36
N THR A 31 7.00 11.57 10.49
CA THR A 31 7.55 10.39 9.78
C THR A 31 8.21 9.43 10.77
N GLU A 32 8.99 9.93 11.72
CA GLU A 32 9.60 9.11 12.77
C GLU A 32 8.54 8.40 13.63
N ALA A 33 7.46 9.10 14.00
CA ALA A 33 6.36 8.49 14.74
C ALA A 33 5.61 7.43 13.91
N ALA A 34 5.45 7.67 12.61
CA ALA A 34 4.86 6.72 11.66
C ALA A 34 5.67 5.43 11.55
N ASP A 35 6.98 5.57 11.37
CA ASP A 35 7.93 4.46 11.25
C ASP A 35 8.04 3.71 12.58
N ARG A 36 8.10 4.41 13.72
CA ARG A 36 8.07 3.78 15.05
C ARG A 36 6.78 2.97 15.25
N ALA A 37 5.63 3.53 14.91
CA ALA A 37 4.35 2.84 15.03
C ALA A 37 4.30 1.58 14.15
N ALA A 38 4.74 1.68 12.90
CA ALA A 38 4.82 0.54 11.98
C ALA A 38 5.71 -0.57 12.54
N THR A 39 6.92 -0.20 13.00
CA THR A 39 7.87 -1.16 13.59
C THR A 39 7.28 -1.85 14.81
N LEU A 40 6.63 -1.12 15.72
CA LEU A 40 6.01 -1.73 16.90
C LEU A 40 4.84 -2.65 16.56
N LEU A 41 4.06 -2.34 15.51
CA LEU A 41 3.00 -3.23 15.04
C LEU A 41 3.54 -4.56 14.48
N VAL A 42 4.68 -4.53 13.79
CA VAL A 42 5.24 -5.72 13.13
C VAL A 42 6.16 -6.51 14.06
N ARG A 43 7.00 -5.82 14.84
CA ARG A 43 8.01 -6.44 15.71
C ARG A 43 7.49 -6.72 17.12
N GLY A 44 6.39 -6.08 17.51
CA GLY A 44 5.86 -6.12 18.86
C GLY A 44 6.47 -5.03 19.76
N ALA A 45 5.83 -4.87 20.92
CA ALA A 45 6.28 -3.97 21.98
C ALA A 45 7.33 -4.66 22.87
N HIS A 46 8.33 -3.89 23.31
CA HIS A 46 9.39 -4.39 24.20
C HIS A 46 9.20 -3.97 25.65
N ASP A 47 8.49 -2.85 25.88
CA ASP A 47 8.20 -2.29 27.18
C ASP A 47 6.79 -1.68 27.25
N THR A 48 6.44 -1.12 28.41
CA THR A 48 5.13 -0.51 28.66
C THR A 48 4.89 0.78 27.87
N GLU A 49 5.94 1.51 27.47
CA GLU A 49 5.80 2.69 26.61
C GLU A 49 5.41 2.26 25.20
N ASP A 50 6.09 1.24 24.67
CA ASP A 50 5.77 0.63 23.38
C ASP A 50 4.35 0.05 23.36
N GLU A 51 3.93 -0.64 24.42
CA GLU A 51 2.55 -1.15 24.56
C GLU A 51 1.53 -0.02 24.48
N ALA A 52 1.80 1.13 25.11
CA ALA A 52 0.93 2.29 25.05
C ALA A 52 0.87 2.89 23.63
N VAL A 53 1.98 2.88 22.88
CA VAL A 53 1.99 3.33 21.48
C VAL A 53 1.15 2.41 20.60
N VAL A 54 1.36 1.09 20.71
CA VAL A 54 0.57 0.09 19.96
C VAL A 54 -0.92 0.22 20.28
N ALA A 55 -1.28 0.33 21.56
CA ALA A 55 -2.67 0.49 21.97
C ALA A 55 -3.32 1.75 21.36
N ARG A 56 -2.60 2.87 21.30
CA ARG A 56 -3.08 4.10 20.65
C ARG A 56 -3.26 3.93 19.15
N VAL A 57 -2.33 3.24 18.47
CA VAL A 57 -2.40 3.00 17.02
C VAL A 57 -3.58 2.08 16.68
N VAL A 58 -3.76 1.00 17.44
CA VAL A 58 -4.92 0.11 17.29
C VAL A 58 -6.22 0.86 17.58
N HIS A 59 -6.27 1.64 18.66
CA HIS A 59 -7.44 2.44 18.96
C HIS A 59 -7.77 3.44 17.83
N LEU A 60 -6.76 4.10 17.27
CA LEU A 60 -6.93 5.00 16.13
C LEU A 60 -7.50 4.28 14.91
N ALA A 61 -7.04 3.06 14.64
CA ALA A 61 -7.60 2.22 13.58
C ALA A 61 -9.07 1.85 13.82
N GLU A 62 -9.43 1.57 15.08
CA GLU A 62 -10.80 1.21 15.47
C GLU A 62 -11.76 2.40 15.41
N THR A 63 -11.29 3.61 15.74
CA THR A 63 -12.14 4.81 15.79
C THR A 63 -12.24 5.55 14.47
N GLU A 64 -11.11 5.73 13.78
CA GLU A 64 -11.03 6.53 12.54
C GLU A 64 -10.96 5.67 11.28
N GLY A 65 -10.70 4.37 11.44
CA GLY A 65 -10.47 3.45 10.34
C GLY A 65 -9.00 3.25 10.01
N LEU A 66 -8.73 2.20 9.24
CA LEU A 66 -7.37 1.86 8.81
C LEU A 66 -6.84 2.83 7.73
N GLU A 67 -7.74 3.58 7.08
CA GLU A 67 -7.41 4.60 6.08
C GLU A 67 -6.53 5.68 6.68
N THR A 68 -6.86 6.14 7.89
CA THR A 68 -6.10 7.19 8.59
C THR A 68 -4.69 6.73 8.94
N LEU A 69 -4.51 5.46 9.31
CA LEU A 69 -3.18 4.89 9.53
C LEU A 69 -2.40 4.75 8.24
N ALA A 70 -3.06 4.39 7.15
CA ALA A 70 -2.40 4.30 5.85
C ALA A 70 -1.90 5.66 5.37
N ASP A 71 -2.67 6.73 5.55
CA ASP A 71 -2.24 8.09 5.20
C ASP A 71 -0.96 8.48 5.94
N LEU A 72 -0.79 8.03 7.19
CA LEU A 72 0.42 8.26 7.98
C LEU A 72 1.67 7.64 7.36
N TRP A 73 1.54 6.49 6.68
CA TRP A 73 2.66 5.75 6.05
C TRP A 73 2.83 6.02 4.56
N SER A 74 1.95 6.81 3.95
CA SER A 74 1.93 7.04 2.50
C SER A 74 3.22 7.68 1.95
N GLY A 75 3.97 8.41 2.79
CA GLY A 75 5.25 9.01 2.45
C GLY A 75 6.48 8.12 2.70
N SER A 76 6.31 6.96 3.32
CA SER A 76 7.43 6.11 3.73
C SER A 76 8.08 5.37 2.54
N PRO A 77 9.41 5.14 2.56
CA PRO A 77 10.12 4.41 1.53
C PRO A 77 9.57 3.00 1.28
N ALA A 78 9.69 2.49 0.05
CA ALA A 78 9.17 1.16 -0.31
C ALA A 78 9.86 0.01 0.42
N ASP A 79 11.11 0.24 0.83
CA ASP A 79 12.04 -0.65 1.51
C ASP A 79 12.07 -0.42 3.03
N SER A 80 11.03 0.19 3.60
CA SER A 80 10.80 0.26 5.04
C SER A 80 9.58 -0.55 5.48
N VAL A 81 9.49 -0.85 6.77
CA VAL A 81 8.32 -1.49 7.38
C VAL A 81 7.05 -0.67 7.11
N ALA A 82 7.09 0.64 7.37
CA ALA A 82 5.95 1.53 7.17
C ALA A 82 5.48 1.57 5.71
N GLY A 83 6.39 1.71 4.75
CA GLY A 83 6.02 1.72 3.33
C GLY A 83 5.51 0.37 2.83
N SER A 84 5.97 -0.73 3.44
CA SER A 84 5.43 -2.07 3.20
C SER A 84 3.99 -2.19 3.70
N LEU A 85 3.69 -1.74 4.93
CA LEU A 85 2.34 -1.71 5.49
C LEU A 85 1.38 -0.88 4.64
N TRP A 86 1.81 0.30 4.17
CA TRP A 86 1.02 1.13 3.28
C TRP A 86 0.63 0.39 1.99
N ARG A 87 1.55 -0.34 1.37
CA ARG A 87 1.29 -1.12 0.14
C ARG A 87 0.33 -2.28 0.37
N LEU A 88 0.47 -2.97 1.50
CA LEU A 88 -0.48 -4.01 1.90
C LEU A 88 -1.89 -3.42 2.08
N TYR A 89 -1.98 -2.25 2.71
CA TYR A 89 -3.24 -1.55 2.88
C TYR A 89 -3.84 -1.07 1.55
N LEU A 90 -3.02 -0.51 0.66
CA LEU A 90 -3.44 -0.07 -0.66
C LEU A 90 -3.98 -1.25 -1.48
N LEU A 91 -3.29 -2.39 -1.43
CA LEU A 91 -3.73 -3.62 -2.10
C LEU A 91 -5.08 -4.09 -1.55
N ARG A 92 -5.27 -4.11 -0.23
CA ARG A 92 -6.56 -4.44 0.39
C ARG A 92 -7.65 -3.47 -0.04
N SER A 93 -7.38 -2.17 0.02
CA SER A 93 -8.34 -1.11 -0.32
C SER A 93 -8.83 -1.27 -1.75
N TRP A 94 -7.91 -1.59 -2.67
CA TRP A 94 -8.23 -1.89 -4.06
C TRP A 94 -9.12 -3.14 -4.21
N VAL A 95 -8.82 -4.24 -3.50
CA VAL A 95 -9.66 -5.46 -3.50
C VAL A 95 -11.06 -5.18 -2.95
N TYR A 96 -11.18 -4.37 -1.89
CA TYR A 96 -12.49 -4.04 -1.30
C TYR A 96 -13.33 -3.10 -2.17
N ALA A 97 -12.67 -2.22 -2.94
CA ALA A 97 -13.34 -1.30 -3.84
C ALA A 97 -14.02 -2.02 -5.03
N ASP A 98 -13.39 -3.07 -5.58
CA ASP A 98 -13.95 -3.90 -6.64
C ASP A 98 -13.53 -5.39 -6.50
N PRO A 99 -14.18 -6.14 -5.60
CA PRO A 99 -13.81 -7.54 -5.33
C PRO A 99 -14.21 -8.46 -6.49
N VAL A 100 -15.21 -8.09 -7.29
CA VAL A 100 -15.64 -8.85 -8.47
C VAL A 100 -14.60 -8.70 -9.57
N GLY A 101 -14.14 -7.47 -9.83
CA GLY A 101 -13.03 -7.21 -10.74
C GLY A 101 -11.75 -7.92 -10.29
N ALA A 102 -11.39 -7.81 -9.01
CA ALA A 102 -10.21 -8.47 -8.45
C ALA A 102 -10.26 -10.00 -8.61
N ALA A 103 -11.39 -10.64 -8.31
CA ALA A 103 -11.55 -12.09 -8.50
C ALA A 103 -11.47 -12.50 -9.98
N ARG A 104 -12.08 -11.72 -10.89
CA ARG A 104 -12.04 -11.97 -12.33
C ARG A 104 -10.61 -11.84 -12.88
N GLU A 105 -9.89 -10.78 -12.49
CA GLU A 105 -8.50 -10.57 -12.88
C GLU A 105 -7.61 -11.67 -12.29
N PHE A 106 -7.81 -12.06 -11.04
CA PHE A 106 -7.07 -13.17 -10.44
C PHE A 106 -7.30 -14.49 -11.19
N ASP A 107 -8.55 -14.83 -11.50
CA ASP A 107 -8.89 -16.05 -12.24
C ASP A 107 -8.33 -16.07 -13.67
N ALA A 108 -8.33 -14.91 -14.34
CA ALA A 108 -7.69 -14.76 -15.64
C ALA A 108 -6.16 -14.94 -15.56
N GLY A 109 -5.53 -14.40 -14.51
CA GLY A 109 -4.08 -14.42 -14.35
C GLY A 109 -3.50 -15.74 -13.85
N ARG A 110 -4.20 -16.46 -12.96
CA ARG A 110 -3.65 -17.65 -12.28
C ARG A 110 -3.15 -18.74 -13.25
N ARG A 111 -3.80 -18.87 -14.41
CA ARG A 111 -3.42 -19.85 -15.45
C ARG A 111 -2.10 -19.53 -16.16
N HIS A 112 -1.69 -18.28 -16.14
CA HIS A 112 -0.44 -17.79 -16.76
C HIS A 112 0.70 -17.72 -15.75
N THR A 113 0.39 -17.85 -14.46
CA THR A 113 1.32 -17.58 -13.37
C THR A 113 1.19 -18.59 -12.23
N PRO A 114 1.37 -19.91 -12.50
CA PRO A 114 1.05 -20.98 -11.55
C PRO A 114 1.90 -20.94 -10.27
N VAL A 115 3.14 -20.45 -10.34
CA VAL A 115 3.98 -20.30 -9.14
C VAL A 115 3.41 -19.21 -8.22
N HIS A 116 3.05 -18.05 -8.77
CA HIS A 116 2.50 -16.95 -7.96
C HIS A 116 1.07 -17.26 -7.49
N GLU A 117 0.28 -18.05 -8.21
CA GLU A 117 -0.99 -18.57 -7.72
C GLU A 117 -0.80 -19.36 -6.42
N VAL A 118 0.12 -20.34 -6.41
CA VAL A 118 0.38 -21.19 -5.25
C VAL A 118 0.84 -20.36 -4.05
N VAL A 119 1.73 -19.38 -4.28
CA VAL A 119 2.22 -18.49 -3.22
C VAL A 119 1.12 -17.57 -2.70
N ALA A 120 0.30 -17.00 -3.58
CA ALA A 120 -0.84 -16.16 -3.20
C ALA A 120 -1.83 -16.96 -2.33
N GLY A 121 -2.13 -18.20 -2.72
CA GLY A 121 -2.98 -19.11 -1.95
C GLY A 121 -4.43 -18.62 -1.79
N VAL A 122 -4.99 -18.05 -2.86
CA VAL A 122 -6.44 -17.84 -2.99
C VAL A 122 -7.12 -19.22 -3.05
N VAL A 123 -8.28 -19.35 -2.41
CA VAL A 123 -9.06 -20.59 -2.42
C VAL A 123 -9.64 -20.83 -3.83
N ASP A 124 -9.69 -22.10 -4.26
CA ASP A 124 -10.23 -22.52 -5.56
C ASP A 124 -11.68 -23.03 -5.39
N PRO A 125 -12.68 -22.50 -6.12
CA PRO A 125 -12.61 -21.43 -7.12
C PRO A 125 -12.43 -20.03 -6.52
N PRO A 126 -11.66 -19.13 -7.17
CA PRO A 126 -11.53 -17.75 -6.72
C PRO A 126 -12.85 -17.01 -6.93
N GLY A 127 -13.37 -16.43 -5.87
CA GLY A 127 -14.51 -15.53 -5.88
C GLY A 127 -14.23 -14.23 -5.12
N PRO A 128 -15.20 -13.29 -5.14
CA PRO A 128 -15.07 -11.98 -4.48
C PRO A 128 -14.76 -12.09 -2.98
N ASP A 129 -15.33 -13.09 -2.31
CA ASP A 129 -15.11 -13.29 -0.87
C ASP A 129 -13.76 -13.96 -0.61
N GLU A 130 -13.32 -14.88 -1.46
CA GLU A 130 -12.02 -15.55 -1.33
C GLU A 130 -10.85 -14.56 -1.50
N VAL A 131 -10.96 -13.58 -2.40
CA VAL A 131 -9.93 -12.54 -2.56
C VAL A 131 -9.93 -11.53 -1.41
N ARG A 132 -11.11 -11.20 -0.84
CA ARG A 132 -11.21 -10.38 0.38
C ARG A 132 -10.60 -11.09 1.57
N ASP A 133 -10.94 -12.35 1.74
CA ASP A 133 -10.40 -13.20 2.81
C ASP A 133 -8.89 -13.33 2.72
N LEU A 134 -8.33 -13.41 1.50
CA LEU A 134 -6.88 -13.36 1.33
C LEU A 134 -6.30 -12.01 1.77
N ALA A 135 -6.88 -10.89 1.31
CA ALA A 135 -6.40 -9.55 1.68
C ALA A 135 -6.44 -9.33 3.19
N ASP A 136 -7.50 -9.76 3.86
CA ASP A 136 -7.63 -9.73 5.31
C ASP A 136 -6.62 -10.66 6.00
N ARG A 137 -6.38 -11.86 5.46
CA ARG A 137 -5.40 -12.81 6.00
C ARG A 137 -3.97 -12.29 5.91
N VAL A 138 -3.62 -11.64 4.79
CA VAL A 138 -2.35 -10.94 4.60
C VAL A 138 -2.18 -9.88 5.69
N LEU A 139 -3.16 -8.99 5.91
CA LEU A 139 -3.06 -7.99 6.98
C LEU A 139 -2.99 -8.61 8.39
N ARG A 140 -3.71 -9.70 8.65
CA ARG A 140 -3.60 -10.44 9.93
C ARG A 140 -2.23 -11.09 10.11
N GLY A 141 -1.55 -11.47 9.04
CA GLY A 141 -0.20 -12.07 9.07
C GLY A 141 0.88 -11.10 9.57
N VAL A 142 0.69 -9.80 9.35
CA VAL A 142 1.59 -8.73 9.81
C VAL A 142 1.88 -8.81 11.31
N VAL A 143 0.86 -9.08 12.13
CA VAL A 143 0.98 -9.11 13.60
C VAL A 143 1.32 -10.50 14.15
N GLN A 144 1.39 -11.54 13.29
CA GLN A 144 1.63 -12.93 13.71
C GLN A 144 3.12 -13.33 13.61
N GLY A 145 4.01 -12.40 13.27
CA GLY A 145 5.45 -12.63 13.17
C GLY A 145 5.90 -13.25 11.86
N ASP A 146 5.02 -13.33 10.86
CA ASP A 146 5.31 -13.89 9.53
C ASP A 146 5.31 -12.78 8.46
N PHE A 147 6.10 -11.73 8.69
CA PHE A 147 6.04 -10.54 7.85
C PHE A 147 6.60 -10.79 6.44
N ALA A 148 7.71 -11.52 6.33
CA ALA A 148 8.28 -11.88 5.03
C ALA A 148 7.30 -12.68 4.17
N ASP A 149 6.69 -13.76 4.69
CA ASP A 149 5.78 -14.56 3.88
C ASP A 149 4.48 -13.80 3.58
N THR A 150 4.04 -12.92 4.49
CA THR A 150 2.94 -11.98 4.24
C THR A 150 3.23 -11.10 3.03
N LEU A 151 4.43 -10.50 2.94
CA LEU A 151 4.85 -9.67 1.82
C LEU A 151 4.98 -10.47 0.52
N TYR A 152 5.58 -11.67 0.56
CA TYR A 152 5.66 -12.55 -0.61
C TYR A 152 4.28 -12.97 -1.13
N ARG A 153 3.35 -13.31 -0.22
CA ARG A 153 1.97 -13.69 -0.57
C ARG A 153 1.24 -12.52 -1.22
N ALA A 154 1.39 -11.32 -0.70
CA ALA A 154 0.79 -10.11 -1.26
C ALA A 154 1.39 -9.76 -2.63
N ALA A 155 2.72 -9.83 -2.77
CA ALA A 155 3.42 -9.63 -4.04
C ALA A 155 2.95 -10.63 -5.09
N ALA A 156 2.86 -11.92 -4.74
CA ALA A 156 2.37 -12.96 -5.62
C ALA A 156 0.93 -12.71 -6.08
N PHE A 157 0.04 -12.34 -5.16
CA PHE A 157 -1.34 -11.96 -5.51
C PHE A 157 -1.38 -10.79 -6.50
N ALA A 158 -0.63 -9.71 -6.22
CA ALA A 158 -0.56 -8.55 -7.09
C ALA A 158 -0.02 -8.90 -8.49
N LYS A 159 1.00 -9.78 -8.60
CA LYS A 159 1.49 -10.28 -9.90
C LYS A 159 0.43 -11.05 -10.66
N VAL A 160 -0.29 -11.97 -10.02
CA VAL A 160 -1.36 -12.76 -10.66
C VAL A 160 -2.45 -11.84 -11.20
N VAL A 161 -2.94 -10.91 -10.38
CA VAL A 161 -3.96 -9.94 -10.80
C VAL A 161 -3.45 -9.07 -11.95
N ALA A 162 -2.21 -8.57 -11.89
CA ALA A 162 -1.66 -7.72 -12.94
C ALA A 162 -1.56 -8.46 -14.28
N THR A 163 -1.15 -9.74 -14.25
CA THR A 163 -1.16 -10.62 -15.43
C THR A 163 -2.57 -10.78 -15.99
N GLY A 164 -3.56 -11.06 -15.14
CA GLY A 164 -4.95 -11.20 -15.59
C GLY A 164 -5.53 -9.91 -16.14
N ARG A 165 -5.25 -8.76 -15.52
CA ARG A 165 -5.64 -7.44 -16.01
C ARG A 165 -5.09 -7.17 -17.42
N ALA A 166 -3.81 -7.46 -17.65
CA ALA A 166 -3.21 -7.32 -18.98
C ALA A 166 -3.89 -8.22 -20.01
N HIS A 167 -4.15 -9.49 -19.68
CA HIS A 167 -4.83 -10.41 -20.60
C HIS A 167 -6.29 -10.03 -20.90
N LEU A 168 -7.01 -9.49 -19.92
CA LEU A 168 -8.38 -9.01 -20.13
C LEU A 168 -8.43 -7.72 -20.95
N SER A 169 -7.38 -6.89 -20.89
CA SER A 169 -7.20 -5.66 -21.70
C SER A 169 -7.02 -5.99 -23.19
N ASP A 170 -6.21 -6.99 -23.51
CA ASP A 170 -5.91 -7.40 -24.90
C ASP A 170 -7.15 -7.82 -25.72
N GLY A 171 -8.22 -8.28 -25.06
CA GLY A 171 -9.44 -8.77 -25.71
C GLY A 171 -10.54 -7.72 -25.95
N ALA A 172 -10.48 -6.56 -25.30
CA ALA A 172 -11.55 -5.56 -25.31
C ALA A 172 -10.96 -4.16 -25.50
N ASP A 173 -10.85 -3.66 -26.74
CA ASP A 173 -10.35 -2.31 -27.10
C ASP A 173 -9.31 -1.77 -26.10
N GLY A 174 -8.24 -2.53 -25.90
CA GLY A 174 -7.28 -2.37 -24.80
C GLY A 174 -6.93 -0.90 -24.58
N SER A 175 -7.35 -0.38 -23.44
CA SER A 175 -7.14 1.03 -23.11
C SER A 175 -5.73 1.20 -22.56
N TYR A 176 -5.03 2.25 -22.98
CA TYR A 176 -3.79 2.69 -22.33
C TYR A 176 -3.93 2.78 -20.79
N ALA A 177 -5.14 3.06 -20.29
CA ALA A 177 -5.44 3.08 -18.86
C ALA A 177 -5.35 1.71 -18.17
N SER A 178 -5.81 0.62 -18.80
CA SER A 178 -5.75 -0.73 -18.22
C SER A 178 -4.31 -1.25 -18.19
N ASP A 179 -3.54 -1.00 -19.24
CA ASP A 179 -2.12 -1.40 -19.31
C ASP A 179 -1.28 -0.65 -18.27
N LEU A 180 -1.51 0.67 -18.14
CA LEU A 180 -0.87 1.48 -17.10
C LEU A 180 -1.25 0.99 -15.70
N SER A 181 -2.51 0.61 -15.50
CA SER A 181 -2.99 0.07 -14.24
C SER A 181 -2.36 -1.29 -13.90
N ALA A 182 -2.18 -2.17 -14.89
CA ALA A 182 -1.45 -3.44 -14.71
C ALA A 182 0.03 -3.20 -14.39
N SER A 183 0.68 -2.26 -15.09
CA SER A 183 2.07 -1.87 -14.83
C SER A 183 2.28 -1.34 -13.41
N ARG A 184 1.37 -0.49 -12.91
CA ARG A 184 1.42 0.00 -11.52
C ARG A 184 1.30 -1.12 -10.49
N LEU A 185 0.44 -2.11 -10.75
CA LEU A 185 0.25 -3.25 -9.86
C LEU A 185 1.49 -4.16 -9.84
N LEU A 186 2.16 -4.34 -10.99
CA LEU A 186 3.46 -5.03 -11.06
C LEU A 186 4.52 -4.28 -10.26
N THR A 187 4.64 -2.96 -10.41
CA THR A 187 5.59 -2.17 -9.62
C THR A 187 5.34 -2.30 -8.12
N LEU A 188 4.08 -2.28 -7.68
CA LEU A 188 3.72 -2.51 -6.28
C LEU A 188 4.15 -3.92 -5.83
N ALA A 189 3.95 -4.93 -6.67
CA ALA A 189 4.33 -6.30 -6.38
C ALA A 189 5.86 -6.46 -6.24
N ASP A 190 6.63 -5.87 -7.15
CA ASP A 190 8.10 -5.91 -7.10
C ASP A 190 8.64 -5.19 -5.85
N GLN A 191 8.00 -4.10 -5.44
CA GLN A 191 8.34 -3.40 -4.19
C GLN A 191 8.07 -4.28 -2.96
N LEU A 192 6.92 -4.97 -2.90
CA LEU A 192 6.61 -5.90 -1.81
C LEU A 192 7.57 -7.10 -1.79
N GLU A 193 7.91 -7.67 -2.95
CA GLU A 193 8.86 -8.78 -3.06
C GLU A 193 10.27 -8.36 -2.65
N HIS A 194 10.69 -7.15 -3.03
CA HIS A 194 11.97 -6.59 -2.60
C HIS A 194 12.01 -6.42 -1.08
N ALA A 195 10.97 -5.82 -0.49
CA ALA A 195 10.84 -5.67 0.95
C ALA A 195 10.83 -7.03 1.68
N ALA A 196 10.17 -8.05 1.12
CA ALA A 196 10.20 -9.40 1.66
C ALA A 196 11.62 -10.00 1.69
N GLY A 197 12.41 -9.76 0.64
CA GLY A 197 13.81 -10.18 0.59
C GLY A 197 14.69 -9.46 1.62
N LEU A 198 14.47 -8.16 1.82
CA LEU A 198 15.14 -7.39 2.87
C LEU A 198 14.76 -7.89 4.26
N GLU A 199 13.48 -8.22 4.48
CA GLU A 199 12.96 -8.76 5.74
C GLU A 199 13.62 -10.09 6.10
N LEU A 200 13.66 -11.04 5.16
CA LEU A 200 14.36 -12.32 5.36
C LEU A 200 15.85 -12.14 5.68
N GLY A 201 16.47 -11.11 5.11
CA GLY A 201 17.86 -10.76 5.38
C GLY A 201 18.08 -10.01 6.69
N GLY A 202 17.03 -9.52 7.36
CA GLY A 202 17.13 -8.63 8.52
C GLY A 202 17.62 -7.21 8.18
N HIS A 203 17.41 -6.76 6.94
CA HIS A 203 17.85 -5.44 6.44
C HIS A 203 16.69 -4.49 6.14
N LEU A 204 15.44 -4.89 6.39
CA LEU A 204 14.30 -4.01 6.20
C LEU A 204 14.31 -2.91 7.26
N ALA A 205 14.26 -1.65 6.79
CA ALA A 205 14.37 -0.46 7.64
C ALA A 205 13.12 -0.21 8.50
#